data_AF-A0A1G0JCX9-F1
#
_entry.id   AF-A0A1G0JCX9-F1
#
_cell.length_a   1.000
_cell.length_b   1.000
_cell.length_c   1.000
_cell.angle_alpha   90.00
_cell.angle_beta   90.00
_cell.angle_gamma   90.00
#
_symmetry.space_group_name_H-M   'P 1'
#
loop_
_entity.id
_entity.type
_entity.pdbx_description
1 polymer ?
#
loop_
_entity_poly.entity_id
_entity_poly.type
_entity_poly.pdbx_seq_one_letter_code
_entity_poly.pdbx_strand_id
1 'polypeptide(L)'
;MNAKNEKYELLFFHAKSSFDAELDRFKSIEEKASKFISLLSIAIAAYGGGLTYFMEQYLPPDSVTEWVFTIVVLFALLALASSWSLIFRSLYFVEMPRLPLDDETFRNIEAHNLATNHYLLSKTCQEGTLLARKAIDKKLELLRLSYTDIALSAWLILASFFALLFIIAI
;
A
#
# COMPACT_ATOMS: atom_id res chain seq x y z
N MET A 1 -35.79 11.72 30.35
CA MET A 1 -34.85 11.03 29.44
C MET A 1 -34.05 10.04 30.29
N ASN A 2 -34.03 8.75 29.94
CA ASN A 2 -33.47 7.68 30.79
C ASN A 2 -31.96 7.56 30.58
N ALA A 3 -31.14 7.76 31.63
CA ALA A 3 -29.66 7.70 31.59
C ALA A 3 -29.08 6.40 30.96
N LYS A 4 -29.88 5.32 30.91
CA LYS A 4 -29.50 4.07 30.25
C LYS A 4 -29.40 4.21 28.73
N ASN A 5 -30.23 5.03 28.08
CA ASN A 5 -30.19 5.26 26.63
C ASN A 5 -28.97 6.09 26.24
N GLU A 6 -28.64 7.12 27.03
CA GLU A 6 -27.47 7.99 26.79
C GLU A 6 -26.15 7.20 26.77
N LYS A 7 -26.01 6.17 27.62
CA LYS A 7 -24.82 5.32 27.64
C LYS A 7 -24.62 4.54 26.33
N TYR A 8 -25.67 3.94 25.79
CA TYR A 8 -25.56 3.14 24.57
C TYR A 8 -25.45 4.04 23.32
N GLU A 9 -26.10 5.18 23.34
CA GLU A 9 -25.94 6.22 22.32
C GLU A 9 -24.49 6.70 22.23
N LEU A 10 -23.86 7.02 23.38
CA LEU A 10 -22.44 7.40 23.43
C LEU A 10 -21.53 6.27 22.94
N LEU A 11 -21.82 5.02 23.31
CA LEU A 11 -21.08 3.85 22.82
C LEU A 11 -21.16 3.71 21.30
N PHE A 12 -22.35 3.88 20.74
CA PHE A 12 -22.57 3.85 19.30
C PHE A 12 -21.80 4.97 18.59
N PHE A 13 -21.90 6.21 19.05
CA PHE A 13 -21.17 7.33 18.45
C PHE A 13 -19.65 7.11 18.48
N HIS A 14 -19.12 6.61 19.58
CA HIS A 14 -17.70 6.27 19.68
C HIS A 14 -17.31 5.14 18.72
N ALA A 15 -18.11 4.07 18.65
CA ALA A 15 -17.84 2.94 17.76
C ALA A 15 -17.89 3.36 16.28
N LYS A 16 -18.88 4.18 15.89
CA LYS A 16 -19.01 4.73 14.55
C LYS A 16 -17.82 5.63 14.21
N SER A 17 -17.46 6.56 15.09
CA SER A 17 -16.31 7.44 14.88
C SER A 17 -14.99 6.65 14.71
N SER A 18 -14.78 5.60 15.51
CA SER A 18 -13.62 4.72 15.36
C SER A 18 -13.62 3.95 14.04
N PHE A 19 -14.80 3.54 13.55
CA PHE A 19 -14.93 2.86 12.27
C PHE A 19 -14.66 3.79 11.09
N ASP A 20 -15.25 4.99 11.11
CA ASP A 20 -15.03 6.02 10.09
C ASP A 20 -13.54 6.41 10.01
N ALA A 21 -12.86 6.55 11.16
CA ALA A 21 -11.42 6.81 11.20
C ALA A 21 -10.56 5.72 10.54
N GLU A 22 -10.95 4.45 10.64
CA GLU A 22 -10.24 3.34 9.99
C GLU A 22 -10.48 3.32 8.47
N LEU A 23 -11.69 3.67 8.02
CA LEU A 23 -11.98 3.85 6.60
C LEU A 23 -11.16 4.99 5.99
N ASP A 24 -11.04 6.12 6.69
CA ASP A 24 -10.23 7.23 6.24
C ASP A 24 -8.73 6.90 6.26
N ARG A 25 -8.26 6.15 7.26
CA ARG A 25 -6.88 5.63 7.29
C ARG A 25 -6.59 4.77 6.06
N PHE A 26 -7.51 3.90 5.68
CA PHE A 26 -7.36 3.07 4.48
C PHE A 26 -7.28 3.90 3.20
N LYS A 27 -8.19 4.85 2.99
CA LYS A 27 -8.15 5.75 1.84
C LYS A 27 -6.81 6.48 1.75
N SER A 28 -6.30 6.98 2.87
CA SER A 28 -5.00 7.65 2.93
C SER A 28 -3.85 6.72 2.53
N ILE A 29 -3.89 5.45 2.95
CA ILE A 29 -2.88 4.45 2.56
C ILE A 29 -2.96 4.16 1.06
N GLU A 30 -4.15 3.99 0.50
CA GLU A 30 -4.33 3.74 -0.93
C GLU A 30 -3.87 4.93 -1.78
N GLU A 31 -4.17 6.16 -1.36
CA GLU A 31 -3.74 7.37 -2.05
C GLU A 31 -2.21 7.50 -2.03
N LYS A 32 -1.56 7.21 -0.89
CA LYS A 32 -0.09 7.19 -0.77
C LYS A 32 0.52 6.11 -1.66
N ALA A 33 0.00 4.89 -1.63
CA ALA A 33 0.48 3.79 -2.48
C ALA A 33 0.34 4.12 -3.98
N SER A 34 -0.77 4.77 -4.38
CA SER A 34 -1.00 5.23 -5.75
C SER A 34 0.03 6.31 -6.20
N LYS A 35 0.40 7.22 -5.30
CA LYS A 35 1.48 8.19 -5.57
C LYS A 35 2.82 7.47 -5.73
N PHE A 36 3.12 6.48 -4.89
CA PHE A 36 4.37 5.71 -4.99
C PHE A 36 4.48 4.88 -6.26
N ILE A 37 3.42 4.21 -6.72
CA ILE A 37 3.48 3.46 -7.98
C ILE A 37 3.69 4.38 -9.19
N SER A 38 3.10 5.58 -9.15
CA SER A 38 3.27 6.60 -10.20
C SER A 38 4.73 7.06 -10.25
N LEU A 39 5.31 7.41 -9.10
CA LEU A 39 6.72 7.81 -8.99
C LEU A 39 7.66 6.67 -9.41
N LEU A 40 7.41 5.44 -8.98
CA LEU A 40 8.21 4.28 -9.34
C LEU A 40 8.16 4.00 -10.85
N SER A 41 7.01 4.16 -11.49
CA SER A 41 6.85 3.99 -12.93
C SER A 41 7.67 5.03 -13.71
N ILE A 42 7.69 6.29 -13.24
CA ILE A 42 8.54 7.34 -13.82
C ILE A 42 10.02 6.99 -13.65
N ALA A 43 10.42 6.51 -12.46
CA ALA A 43 11.80 6.11 -12.20
C ALA A 43 12.24 4.95 -13.10
N ILE A 44 11.39 3.95 -13.31
CA ILE A 44 11.64 2.83 -14.24
C ILE A 44 11.82 3.35 -15.67
N ALA A 45 10.95 4.25 -16.14
CA ALA A 45 11.05 4.81 -17.47
C ALA A 45 12.33 5.65 -17.66
N ALA A 46 12.67 6.50 -16.68
CA ALA A 46 13.87 7.32 -16.72
C ALA A 46 15.15 6.47 -16.69
N TYR A 47 15.21 5.48 -15.80
CA TYR A 47 16.35 4.58 -15.69
C TYR A 47 16.51 3.71 -16.94
N GLY A 48 15.41 3.11 -17.42
CA GLY A 48 15.40 2.28 -18.63
C GLY A 48 15.81 3.05 -19.89
N GLY A 49 15.29 4.28 -20.06
CA GLY A 49 15.67 5.13 -21.20
C GLY A 49 17.12 5.62 -21.14
N GLY A 50 17.66 5.87 -19.95
CA GLY A 50 19.09 6.14 -19.79
C GLY A 50 19.94 4.92 -20.12
N LEU A 51 19.51 3.73 -19.69
CA LEU A 51 20.24 2.49 -19.87
C LEU A 51 20.39 2.10 -21.35
N THR A 52 19.38 2.32 -22.19
CA THR A 52 19.47 1.98 -23.63
C THR A 52 20.61 2.69 -24.34
N TYR A 53 20.90 3.95 -23.97
CA TYR A 53 22.03 4.71 -24.53
C TYR A 53 23.38 4.07 -24.20
N PHE A 54 23.53 3.52 -22.99
CA PHE A 54 24.77 2.90 -22.55
C PHE A 54 24.90 1.45 -23.03
N MET A 55 23.79 0.72 -23.19
CA MET A 55 23.83 -0.65 -23.70
C MET A 55 24.38 -0.73 -25.13
N GLU A 56 24.18 0.29 -25.97
CA GLU A 56 24.76 0.31 -27.33
C GLU A 56 26.29 0.43 -27.32
N GLN A 57 26.88 0.99 -26.26
CA GLN A 57 28.33 1.22 -26.19
C GLN A 57 29.08 0.12 -25.42
N TYR A 58 28.42 -0.51 -24.44
CA TYR A 58 29.08 -1.43 -23.49
C TYR A 58 28.61 -2.88 -23.58
N LEU A 59 27.76 -3.23 -24.54
CA LEU A 59 27.43 -4.62 -24.88
C LEU A 59 27.95 -4.97 -26.29
N PRO A 60 28.66 -6.10 -26.45
CA PRO A 60 29.01 -7.10 -25.44
C PRO A 60 30.11 -6.65 -24.47
N PRO A 61 30.07 -7.09 -23.18
CA PRO A 61 31.08 -6.73 -22.20
C PRO A 61 32.39 -7.49 -22.43
N ASP A 62 33.47 -6.75 -22.64
CA ASP A 62 34.82 -7.27 -22.90
C ASP A 62 35.70 -7.26 -21.64
N SER A 63 35.44 -6.34 -20.70
CA SER A 63 36.23 -6.18 -19.47
C SER A 63 35.50 -6.72 -18.22
N VAL A 64 36.26 -7.10 -17.19
CA VAL A 64 35.71 -7.53 -15.89
C VAL A 64 34.83 -6.43 -15.27
N THR A 65 35.19 -5.16 -15.47
CA THR A 65 34.43 -3.98 -15.01
C THR A 65 33.08 -3.85 -15.71
N GLU A 66 33.00 -4.09 -17.02
CA GLU A 66 31.74 -4.09 -17.77
C GLU A 66 30.82 -5.25 -17.36
N TRP A 67 31.39 -6.42 -17.02
CA TRP A 67 30.63 -7.52 -16.44
C TRP A 67 30.00 -7.16 -15.10
N VAL A 68 30.77 -6.53 -14.20
CA VAL A 68 30.25 -6.06 -12.91
C VAL A 68 29.13 -5.03 -13.12
N PHE A 69 29.31 -4.07 -14.03
CA PHE A 69 28.28 -3.10 -14.39
C PHE A 69 26.99 -3.79 -14.87
N THR A 70 27.11 -4.73 -15.80
CA THR A 70 25.97 -5.48 -16.35
C THR A 70 25.21 -6.23 -15.26
N ILE A 71 25.92 -6.87 -14.33
CA ILE A 71 25.30 -7.58 -13.20
C ILE A 71 24.56 -6.61 -12.28
N VAL A 72 25.16 -5.47 -11.93
CA VAL A 72 24.53 -4.46 -11.07
C VAL A 72 23.26 -3.89 -11.71
N VAL A 73 23.31 -3.59 -13.01
CA VAL A 73 22.13 -3.14 -13.78
C VAL A 73 21.03 -4.18 -13.77
N LEU A 74 21.37 -5.46 -14.00
CA LEU A 74 20.39 -6.54 -13.98
C LEU A 74 19.70 -6.65 -12.62
N PHE A 75 20.47 -6.60 -11.52
CA PHE A 75 19.90 -6.59 -10.17
C PHE A 75 19.05 -5.35 -9.89
N ALA A 76 19.44 -4.17 -10.39
CA ALA A 76 18.66 -2.95 -10.26
C ALA A 76 17.29 -3.09 -10.92
N LEU A 77 17.25 -3.63 -12.15
CA LEU A 77 16.01 -3.88 -12.89
C LEU A 77 15.11 -4.91 -12.19
N LEU A 78 15.70 -6.00 -11.67
CA LEU A 78 14.95 -7.01 -10.92
C LEU A 78 14.37 -6.42 -9.62
N ALA A 79 15.13 -5.59 -8.90
CA ALA A 79 14.65 -4.92 -7.69
C ALA A 79 13.53 -3.92 -7.99
N LEU A 80 13.63 -3.17 -9.10
CA LEU A 80 12.57 -2.27 -9.56
C LEU A 80 11.29 -3.03 -9.94
N ALA A 81 11.43 -4.15 -10.67
CA ALA A 81 10.30 -4.98 -11.05
C ALA A 81 9.62 -5.63 -9.83
N SER A 82 10.40 -6.12 -8.86
CA SER A 82 9.91 -6.64 -7.59
C SER A 82 9.11 -5.58 -6.82
N SER A 83 9.72 -4.39 -6.65
CA SER A 83 9.08 -3.24 -6.00
C SER A 83 7.74 -2.89 -6.66
N TRP A 84 7.72 -2.83 -7.99
CA TRP A 84 6.53 -2.49 -8.76
C TRP A 84 5.41 -3.52 -8.57
N SER A 85 5.75 -4.82 -8.63
CA SER A 85 4.80 -5.91 -8.38
C SER A 85 4.23 -5.85 -6.95
N LEU A 86 5.06 -5.59 -5.94
CA LEU A 86 4.63 -5.50 -4.54
C LEU A 86 3.69 -4.32 -4.30
N ILE A 87 4.01 -3.14 -4.82
CA ILE A 87 3.13 -1.96 -4.70
C ILE A 87 1.82 -2.22 -5.45
N PHE A 88 1.88 -2.77 -6.66
CA PHE A 88 0.68 -3.09 -7.42
C PHE A 88 -0.23 -4.08 -6.68
N ARG A 89 0.36 -5.11 -6.06
CA ARG A 89 -0.39 -6.06 -5.21
C ARG A 89 -0.98 -5.41 -3.96
N SER A 90 -0.32 -4.41 -3.38
CA SER A 90 -0.87 -3.63 -2.24
C SER A 90 -2.10 -2.79 -2.65
N LEU A 91 -2.18 -2.40 -3.92
CA LEU A 91 -3.30 -1.66 -4.51
C LEU A 91 -4.45 -2.55 -4.98
N TYR A 92 -4.32 -3.88 -4.88
CA TYR A 92 -5.43 -4.76 -5.26
C TYR A 92 -6.70 -4.41 -4.49
N PHE A 93 -7.84 -4.47 -5.19
CA PHE A 93 -9.13 -4.08 -4.66
C PHE A 93 -9.50 -4.98 -3.47
N VAL A 94 -9.67 -4.37 -2.31
CA VAL A 94 -10.21 -5.05 -1.13
C VAL A 94 -11.52 -4.38 -0.81
N GLU A 95 -12.59 -5.16 -0.80
CA GLU A 95 -13.90 -4.67 -0.35
C GLU A 95 -13.80 -4.29 1.13
N MET A 96 -13.89 -2.99 1.39
CA MET A 96 -14.01 -2.51 2.76
C MET A 96 -15.37 -2.91 3.31
N PRO A 97 -15.44 -3.47 4.54
CA PRO A 97 -16.71 -3.77 5.17
C PRO A 97 -17.54 -2.48 5.20
N ARG A 98 -18.79 -2.59 4.79
CA ARG A 98 -19.78 -1.52 4.91
C ARG A 98 -20.76 -1.92 6.00
N LEU A 99 -21.31 -0.94 6.70
CA LEU A 99 -22.41 -1.20 7.61
C LEU A 99 -23.57 -1.80 6.81
N PRO A 100 -24.11 -2.97 7.20
CA PRO A 100 -25.26 -3.56 6.53
C PRO A 100 -26.45 -2.60 6.67
N LEU A 101 -27.01 -2.22 5.53
CA LEU A 101 -28.17 -1.33 5.40
C LEU A 101 -29.22 -2.05 4.54
N ASP A 102 -29.49 -3.31 4.87
CA ASP A 102 -30.48 -4.14 4.23
C ASP A 102 -31.82 -4.11 4.97
N ASP A 103 -32.88 -4.55 4.29
CA ASP A 103 -34.24 -4.58 4.84
C ASP A 103 -34.35 -5.46 6.10
N GLU A 104 -33.43 -6.42 6.28
CA GLU A 104 -33.32 -7.19 7.51
C GLU A 104 -32.78 -6.35 8.67
N THR A 105 -31.75 -5.53 8.46
CA THR A 105 -31.26 -4.57 9.46
C THR A 105 -32.34 -3.58 9.86
N PHE A 106 -33.12 -3.05 8.91
CA PHE A 106 -34.24 -2.14 9.23
C PHE A 106 -35.32 -2.81 10.07
N ARG A 107 -35.75 -4.02 9.71
CA ARG A 107 -36.73 -4.80 10.49
C ARG A 107 -36.22 -5.14 11.88
N ASN A 108 -34.94 -5.47 12.01
CA ASN A 108 -34.30 -5.72 13.30
C ASN A 108 -34.26 -4.45 14.17
N ILE A 109 -34.03 -3.27 13.58
CA ILE A 109 -34.06 -1.99 14.30
C ILE A 109 -35.48 -1.65 14.75
N GLU A 110 -36.50 -1.85 13.90
CA GLU A 110 -37.90 -1.59 14.26
C GLU A 110 -38.42 -2.52 15.36
N ALA A 111 -37.92 -3.76 15.43
CA ALA A 111 -38.39 -4.77 16.38
C ALA A 111 -37.85 -4.59 17.82
N HIS A 112 -36.79 -3.81 18.02
CA HIS A 112 -36.10 -3.69 19.32
C HIS A 112 -36.16 -2.28 19.91
N ASN A 113 -35.93 -2.19 21.21
CA ASN A 113 -35.86 -0.89 21.89
C ASN A 113 -34.58 -0.11 21.48
N LEU A 114 -34.61 1.20 21.68
CA LEU A 114 -33.53 2.12 21.30
C LEU A 114 -32.16 1.72 21.89
N ALA A 115 -32.11 1.29 23.15
CA ALA A 115 -30.87 0.87 23.81
C ALA A 115 -30.26 -0.39 23.16
N THR A 116 -31.10 -1.38 22.85
CA THR A 116 -30.69 -2.61 22.16
C THR A 116 -30.21 -2.30 20.75
N ASN A 117 -30.87 -1.39 20.03
CA ASN A 117 -30.44 -0.96 18.70
C ASN A 117 -29.06 -0.30 18.72
N HIS A 118 -28.83 0.65 19.63
CA HIS A 118 -27.51 1.27 19.78
C HIS A 118 -26.43 0.26 20.16
N TYR A 119 -26.74 -0.69 21.04
CA TYR A 119 -25.80 -1.76 21.37
C TYR A 119 -25.48 -2.65 20.16
N LEU A 120 -26.48 -3.10 19.41
CA LEU A 120 -26.30 -3.92 18.21
C LEU A 120 -25.46 -3.18 17.16
N LEU A 121 -25.79 -1.93 16.85
CA LEU A 121 -25.02 -1.10 15.92
C LEU A 121 -23.58 -0.89 16.39
N SER A 122 -23.36 -0.67 17.69
CA SER A 122 -22.00 -0.53 18.23
C SER A 122 -21.16 -1.80 18.05
N LYS A 123 -21.79 -2.97 18.18
CA LYS A 123 -21.15 -4.27 17.96
C LYS A 123 -20.84 -4.48 16.47
N THR A 124 -21.76 -4.13 15.57
CA THR A 124 -21.52 -4.18 14.12
C THR A 124 -20.37 -3.25 13.70
N CYS A 125 -20.29 -2.04 14.27
CA CYS A 125 -19.14 -1.15 14.06
C CYS A 125 -17.83 -1.78 14.55
N GLN A 126 -17.83 -2.41 15.74
CA GLN A 126 -16.65 -3.08 16.28
C GLN A 126 -16.16 -4.22 15.37
N GLU A 127 -17.08 -5.06 14.88
CA GLU A 127 -16.77 -6.15 13.95
C GLU A 127 -16.24 -5.61 12.61
N GLY A 128 -16.89 -4.56 12.08
CA GLY A 128 -16.43 -3.85 10.89
C GLY A 128 -15.03 -3.26 11.05
N THR A 129 -14.72 -2.65 12.20
CA THR A 129 -13.38 -2.13 12.53
C THR A 129 -12.34 -3.24 12.55
N LEU A 130 -12.66 -4.41 13.11
CA LEU A 130 -11.72 -5.53 13.17
C LEU A 130 -11.40 -6.07 11.77
N LEU A 131 -12.41 -6.17 10.90
CA LEU A 131 -12.23 -6.56 9.50
C LEU A 131 -11.41 -5.51 8.72
N ALA A 132 -11.73 -4.22 8.89
CA ALA A 132 -11.00 -3.12 8.26
C ALA A 132 -9.52 -3.12 8.68
N ARG A 133 -9.23 -3.33 9.97
CA ARG A 133 -7.84 -3.44 10.46
C ARG A 133 -7.08 -4.59 9.81
N LYS A 134 -7.66 -5.79 9.75
CA LYS A 134 -7.04 -6.93 9.08
C LYS A 134 -6.73 -6.65 7.61
N ALA A 135 -7.66 -6.00 6.91
CA ALA A 135 -7.44 -5.59 5.52
C ALA A 135 -6.30 -4.57 5.38
N ILE A 136 -6.26 -3.58 6.27
CA ILE A 136 -5.20 -2.57 6.29
C ILE A 136 -3.84 -3.20 6.61
N ASP A 137 -3.76 -4.08 7.60
CA ASP A 137 -2.50 -4.69 8.04
C ASP A 137 -1.84 -5.49 6.91
N LYS A 138 -2.65 -6.25 6.15
CA LYS A 138 -2.17 -6.98 4.96
C LYS A 138 -1.63 -6.03 3.87
N LYS A 139 -2.29 -4.89 3.65
CA LYS A 139 -1.81 -3.87 2.70
C LYS A 139 -0.52 -3.21 3.19
N LEU A 140 -0.43 -2.92 4.49
CA LEU A 140 0.76 -2.32 5.11
C LEU A 140 1.97 -3.24 5.05
N GLU A 141 1.79 -4.55 5.21
CA GLU A 141 2.87 -5.53 5.09
C GLU A 141 3.50 -5.50 3.69
N LEU A 142 2.65 -5.56 2.65
CA LEU A 142 3.10 -5.45 1.26
C LEU A 142 3.77 -4.10 0.96
N LEU A 143 3.20 -3.01 1.48
CA LEU A 143 3.75 -1.67 1.28
C LEU A 143 5.11 -1.52 1.98
N ARG A 144 5.28 -2.08 3.18
CA ARG A 144 6.55 -2.07 3.91
C ARG A 144 7.63 -2.85 3.16
N LEU A 145 7.29 -4.03 2.64
CA LEU A 145 8.20 -4.82 1.82
C LEU A 145 8.57 -4.10 0.52
N SER A 146 7.59 -3.44 -0.11
CA SER A 146 7.89 -2.64 -1.31
C SER A 146 8.82 -1.48 -1.02
N TYR A 147 8.72 -0.84 0.14
CA TYR A 147 9.61 0.27 0.52
C TYR A 147 11.05 -0.20 0.69
N THR A 148 11.26 -1.39 1.28
CA THR A 148 12.61 -1.97 1.40
C THR A 148 13.19 -2.30 0.03
N ASP A 149 12.39 -2.83 -0.89
CA ASP A 149 12.84 -3.12 -2.26
C ASP A 149 13.13 -1.83 -3.04
N ILE A 150 12.33 -0.78 -2.87
CA ILE A 150 12.58 0.54 -3.48
C ILE A 150 13.92 1.10 -2.98
N ALA A 151 14.17 1.06 -1.67
CA ALA A 151 15.43 1.53 -1.10
C ALA A 151 16.62 0.75 -1.67
N LEU A 152 16.52 -0.58 -1.77
CA LEU A 152 17.54 -1.42 -2.39
C LEU A 152 17.75 -1.06 -3.87
N SER A 153 16.67 -0.86 -4.63
CA SER A 153 16.74 -0.47 -6.03
C SER A 153 17.44 0.88 -6.21
N ALA A 154 17.18 1.86 -5.34
CA ALA A 154 17.84 3.16 -5.38
C ALA A 154 19.35 3.05 -5.15
N TRP A 155 19.78 2.22 -4.19
CA TRP A 155 21.21 1.94 -3.96
C TRP A 155 21.86 1.25 -5.16
N LEU A 156 21.18 0.29 -5.79
CA LEU A 156 21.69 -0.39 -6.99
C LEU A 156 21.80 0.56 -8.19
N ILE A 157 20.85 1.47 -8.38
CA ILE A 157 20.91 2.50 -9.41
C ILE A 157 22.10 3.42 -9.16
N LEU A 158 22.30 3.90 -7.94
CA LEU A 158 23.48 4.72 -7.59
C LEU A 158 24.78 3.96 -7.84
N ALA A 159 24.87 2.69 -7.43
CA ALA A 159 26.02 1.84 -7.70
C ALA A 159 26.28 1.69 -9.21
N SER A 160 25.23 1.56 -10.01
CA SER A 160 25.35 1.49 -11.48
C SER A 160 25.91 2.79 -12.07
N PHE A 161 25.52 3.96 -11.55
CA PHE A 161 26.10 5.23 -11.97
C PHE A 161 27.58 5.37 -11.61
N PHE A 162 27.98 4.96 -10.40
CA PHE A 162 29.38 4.99 -10.00
C PHE A 162 30.24 4.02 -10.83
N ALA A 163 29.73 2.82 -11.10
CA ALA A 163 30.41 1.87 -11.96
C ALA A 163 30.59 2.43 -13.38
N LEU A 164 29.57 3.10 -13.92
CA LEU A 164 29.63 3.74 -15.23
C LEU A 164 30.65 4.89 -15.28
N LEU A 165 30.68 5.75 -14.26
CA LEU A 165 31.68 6.83 -14.17
C LEU A 165 33.10 6.27 -14.09
N PHE A 166 33.28 5.17 -13.38
CA PHE A 166 34.59 4.50 -13.29
C PHE A 166 35.02 3.93 -14.64
N ILE A 167 34.11 3.32 -15.41
CA ILE A 167 34.39 2.81 -16.75
C ILE A 167 34.77 3.95 -17.71
N ILE A 168 34.07 5.09 -17.66
CA ILE A 168 34.37 6.25 -18.52
C ILE A 168 35.71 6.93 -18.16
N ALA A 169 36.14 6.82 -16.91
CA ALA A 169 37.35 7.48 -16.42
C ALA A 169 38.66 6.71 -16.74
N ILE A 170 38.57 5.47 -17.20
CA ILE A 170 39.69 4.59 -17.58
C ILE A 170 39.87 4.64 -19.10
#